data_AF-A0A938GNR5-F1
#
_entry.id   AF-A0A938GNR5-F1
#
_cell.length_a   1.000
_cell.length_b   1.000
_cell.length_c   1.000
_cell.angle_alpha   90.00
_cell.angle_beta   90.00
_cell.angle_gamma   90.00
#
_symmetry.space_group_name_H-M   'P 1'
#
loop_
_entity.id
_entity.type
_entity.pdbx_description
1 polymer ?
#
loop_
_entity_poly.entity_id
_entity_poly.type
_entity_poly.pdbx_seq_one_letter_code
_entity_poly.pdbx_strand_id
1 'polypeptide(L)'
;MIQRVDRKPCPEADWAIRLLRNLLTLLLIPAFLVLYTGCASTRGASDMEVSLADLRFSESTIMETTLDLMVRIENASPEPLRVTGSVHRLYVNGTYLGRAMSGEETEVPRFS
;
A
#
# COMPACT_ATOMS: atom_id res chain seq x y z
N MET A 1 73.91 0.42 -4.05
CA MET A 1 73.63 1.86 -4.15
C MET A 1 72.49 2.03 -5.17
N ILE A 2 71.24 2.16 -4.70
CA ILE A 2 70.05 2.21 -5.56
C ILE A 2 69.58 3.67 -5.59
N GLN A 3 69.66 4.32 -6.75
CA GLN A 3 69.19 5.69 -6.94
C GLN A 3 67.67 5.66 -7.17
N ARG A 4 66.91 6.37 -6.32
CA ARG A 4 65.49 6.64 -6.56
C ARG A 4 65.37 7.64 -7.70
N VAL A 5 64.63 7.27 -8.74
CA VAL A 5 64.18 8.19 -9.78
C VAL A 5 62.95 8.92 -9.24
N ASP A 6 63.13 10.16 -8.77
CA ASP A 6 62.01 11.04 -8.40
C ASP A 6 61.27 11.49 -9.67
N ARG A 7 60.10 10.87 -9.93
CA ARG A 7 59.18 11.36 -10.95
C ARG A 7 58.48 12.61 -10.42
N LYS A 8 58.76 13.78 -11.00
CA LYS A 8 58.01 15.00 -10.70
C LYS A 8 56.54 14.82 -11.13
N PRO A 9 55.57 15.27 -10.32
CA PRO A 9 54.15 15.24 -10.69
C PRO A 9 53.89 16.22 -11.84
N CYS A 10 53.23 15.75 -12.91
CA CYS A 10 52.81 16.59 -14.03
C CYS A 10 51.65 17.52 -13.59
N PRO A 11 51.80 18.85 -13.69
CA PRO A 11 50.76 19.80 -13.27
C PRO A 11 49.51 19.79 -14.17
N GLU A 12 49.60 19.26 -15.39
CA GLU A 12 48.47 19.09 -16.31
C GLU A 12 47.50 17.96 -15.90
N ALA A 13 47.88 17.05 -15.00
CA ALA A 13 47.01 15.96 -14.59
C ALA A 13 45.99 16.37 -13.49
N ASP A 14 46.27 17.45 -12.76
CA ASP A 14 45.49 17.84 -11.58
C ASP A 14 44.08 18.36 -11.92
N TRP A 15 43.91 19.06 -13.04
CA TRP A 15 42.59 19.55 -13.46
C TRP A 15 41.72 18.40 -13.99
N ALA A 16 42.32 17.43 -14.69
CA ALA A 16 41.63 16.26 -15.21
C ALA A 16 41.11 15.37 -14.07
N ILE A 17 41.91 15.16 -13.02
CA ILE A 17 41.52 14.40 -11.82
C ILE A 17 40.39 15.10 -11.05
N ARG A 18 40.43 16.44 -10.95
CA ARG A 18 39.36 17.23 -10.31
C ARG A 18 38.05 17.21 -11.12
N LEU A 19 38.13 17.26 -12.45
CA LEU A 19 36.98 17.15 -13.34
C LEU A 19 36.35 15.76 -13.27
N LEU A 20 37.16 14.70 -13.33
CA LEU A 20 36.69 13.32 -13.23
C LEU A 20 36.01 13.05 -11.88
N ARG A 21 36.59 13.56 -10.79
CA ARG A 21 36.04 13.43 -9.44
C ARG A 21 34.70 14.14 -9.28
N ASN A 22 34.57 15.36 -9.81
CA ASN A 22 33.32 16.13 -9.73
C ASN A 22 32.21 15.53 -10.60
N LEU A 23 32.55 14.96 -11.76
CA LEU A 23 31.59 14.25 -12.62
C LEU A 23 31.10 12.97 -11.97
N LEU A 24 32.01 12.24 -11.30
CA LEU A 24 31.69 11.01 -10.58
C LEU A 24 30.77 11.29 -9.37
N THR A 25 31.05 12.33 -8.57
CA THR A 25 30.18 12.71 -7.44
C THR A 25 28.83 13.22 -7.90
N LEU A 26 28.77 14.00 -9.00
CA LEU A 26 27.51 14.49 -9.56
C LEU A 26 26.59 13.33 -10.02
N LEU A 27 27.16 12.21 -10.47
CA LEU A 27 26.41 11.04 -10.93
C LEU A 27 26.02 10.08 -9.79
N LEU A 28 26.87 9.93 -8.77
CA LEU A 28 26.64 9.01 -7.65
C LEU A 28 25.56 9.48 -6.67
N ILE A 29 25.48 10.79 -6.40
CA ILE A 29 24.49 11.36 -5.47
C ILE A 29 23.03 11.10 -5.92
N PRO A 30 22.63 11.41 -7.18
CA PRO A 30 21.26 11.14 -7.63
C PRO A 30 20.96 9.64 -7.71
N ALA A 31 21.94 8.80 -8.09
CA ALA A 31 21.78 7.35 -8.11
C ALA A 31 21.49 6.79 -6.70
N PHE A 32 22.17 7.32 -5.67
CA PHE A 32 21.91 6.94 -4.28
C PHE A 32 20.52 7.42 -3.82
N LEU A 33 20.07 8.61 -4.22
CA LEU A 33 18.73 9.11 -3.87
C LEU A 33 17.59 8.25 -4.44
N VAL A 34 17.73 7.74 -5.68
CA VAL A 34 16.71 6.88 -6.30
C VAL A 34 16.54 5.55 -5.56
N LEU A 35 17.59 5.05 -4.90
CA LEU A 35 17.51 3.83 -4.09
C LEU A 35 16.66 4.02 -2.81
N TYR A 36 16.54 5.25 -2.28
CA TYR A 36 15.74 5.52 -1.09
C TYR A 36 14.26 5.75 -1.37
N THR A 37 13.87 6.10 -2.60
CA THR A 37 12.45 6.33 -2.93
C THR A 37 11.65 5.04 -3.13
N GLY A 38 12.30 3.87 -3.14
CA GLY A 38 11.65 2.57 -3.29
C GLY A 38 11.07 1.96 -2.02
N CYS A 39 11.25 2.58 -0.84
CA CYS A 39 10.80 2.02 0.44
C CYS A 39 9.39 2.47 0.86
N ALA A 40 8.62 3.08 -0.04
CA ALA A 40 7.19 3.27 0.17
C ALA A 40 6.45 1.97 -0.23
N SER A 41 6.64 0.93 0.58
CA SER A 41 5.83 -0.27 0.51
C SER A 41 4.37 0.13 0.61
N THR A 42 3.60 -0.16 -0.43
CA THR A 42 2.15 0.04 -0.49
C THR A 42 1.50 -0.82 0.58
N ARG A 43 1.38 -0.28 1.80
CA ARG A 43 0.59 -0.86 2.90
C ARG A 43 -0.88 -0.64 2.56
N GLY A 44 -1.32 -1.34 1.52
CA GLY A 44 -2.51 -1.02 0.74
C GLY A 44 -3.45 -2.22 0.65
N ALA A 45 -3.75 -2.81 1.79
CA ALA A 45 -4.95 -3.60 2.05
C ALA A 45 -4.89 -3.89 3.55
N SER A 46 -5.75 -3.24 4.34
CA SER A 46 -6.11 -3.81 5.63
C SER A 46 -6.58 -5.23 5.33
N ASP A 47 -6.00 -6.23 5.97
CA ASP A 47 -6.32 -7.66 5.79
C ASP A 47 -7.70 -7.94 6.45
N MET A 48 -8.72 -7.28 5.90
CA MET A 48 -10.10 -7.33 6.33
C MET A 48 -10.83 -8.24 5.36
N GLU A 49 -11.27 -9.38 5.87
CA GLU A 49 -12.11 -10.31 5.13
C GLU A 49 -13.58 -10.01 5.45
N VAL A 50 -14.40 -9.94 4.40
CA VAL A 50 -15.84 -9.70 4.54
C VAL A 50 -16.57 -10.86 3.88
N SER A 51 -17.31 -11.63 4.68
CA SER A 51 -18.06 -12.79 4.22
C SER A 51 -19.54 -12.67 4.54
N LEU A 52 -20.39 -13.30 3.73
CA LEU A 52 -21.82 -13.40 4.00
C LEU A 52 -22.04 -14.63 4.89
N ALA A 53 -22.41 -14.40 6.15
CA ALA A 53 -22.61 -15.45 7.13
C ALA A 53 -24.01 -16.06 7.07
N ASP A 54 -25.03 -15.25 6.78
CA ASP A 54 -26.42 -15.71 6.65
C ASP A 54 -27.24 -14.77 5.75
N LEU A 55 -28.30 -15.31 5.16
CA LEU A 55 -29.26 -14.58 4.34
C LEU A 55 -30.65 -15.15 4.58
N ARG A 56 -31.59 -14.29 4.98
CA ARG A 56 -32.98 -14.67 5.26
C ARG A 56 -33.95 -13.70 4.62
N PHE A 57 -35.08 -14.23 4.15
CA PHE A 57 -36.22 -13.42 3.75
C PHE A 57 -37.05 -13.12 4.99
N SER A 58 -37.20 -11.85 5.32
CA SER A 58 -37.91 -11.39 6.52
C SER A 58 -39.39 -11.20 6.23
N GLU A 59 -39.67 -10.41 5.19
CA GLU A 59 -41.03 -10.11 4.74
C GLU A 59 -41.08 -10.09 3.21
N SER A 60 -42.21 -10.51 2.65
CA SER A 60 -42.47 -10.41 1.22
C SER A 60 -43.91 -9.97 0.99
N THR A 61 -44.07 -8.79 0.41
CA THR A 61 -45.35 -8.27 -0.10
C THR A 61 -45.35 -8.35 -1.63
N ILE A 62 -46.46 -7.96 -2.25
CA ILE A 62 -46.57 -7.90 -3.73
C ILE A 62 -45.59 -6.87 -4.33
N MET A 63 -45.23 -5.83 -3.56
CA MET A 63 -44.44 -4.70 -4.05
C MET A 63 -43.00 -4.70 -3.51
N GLU A 64 -42.78 -5.29 -2.34
CA GLU A 64 -41.51 -5.18 -1.61
C GLU A 64 -41.11 -6.52 -1.01
N THR A 65 -39.82 -6.83 -1.06
CA THR A 65 -39.24 -7.99 -0.40
C THR A 65 -38.10 -7.53 0.48
N THR A 66 -38.18 -7.85 1.76
CA THR A 66 -37.18 -7.52 2.77
C THR A 66 -36.24 -8.71 2.97
N LEU A 67 -34.93 -8.45 2.84
CA LEU A 67 -33.89 -9.43 3.11
C LEU A 67 -33.04 -8.99 4.31
N ASP A 68 -32.87 -9.91 5.25
CA ASP A 68 -31.95 -9.78 6.36
C ASP A 68 -30.63 -10.47 5.98
N LEU A 69 -29.56 -9.68 5.91
CA LEU A 69 -28.22 -10.12 5.54
C LEU A 69 -27.30 -10.05 6.76
N MET A 70 -26.73 -11.17 7.16
CA MET A 70 -25.72 -11.19 8.21
C MET A 70 -24.34 -11.23 7.56
N VAL A 71 -23.60 -10.13 7.69
CA VAL A 71 -22.23 -10.02 7.18
C VAL A 71 -21.27 -10.22 8.34
N ARG A 72 -20.24 -11.05 8.13
CA ARG A 72 -19.13 -11.23 9.07
C ARG A 72 -17.93 -10.47 8.54
N ILE A 73 -17.32 -9.70 9.43
CA ILE A 73 -16.10 -8.95 9.18
C ILE A 73 -15.02 -9.57 10.05
N GLU A 74 -13.94 -10.00 9.43
CA GLU A 74 -12.77 -10.55 10.11
C GLU A 74 -11.58 -9.63 9.87
N ASN A 75 -10.76 -9.43 10.88
CA ASN A 75 -9.58 -8.57 10.83
C ASN A 75 -8.34 -9.40 11.14
N ALA A 76 -7.60 -9.78 10.11
CA ALA A 76 -6.31 -10.48 10.25
C ALA A 76 -5.14 -9.53 10.55
N SER A 77 -5.39 -8.22 10.67
CA SER A 77 -4.36 -7.23 11.00
C SER A 77 -4.00 -7.26 12.50
N PRO A 78 -2.74 -6.98 12.86
CA PRO A 78 -2.32 -6.76 14.24
C PRO A 78 -2.89 -5.46 14.87
N GLU A 79 -3.42 -4.56 14.05
CA GLU A 79 -4.02 -3.30 14.47
C GLU A 79 -5.56 -3.40 14.43
N PRO A 80 -6.28 -2.81 15.41
CA PRO A 80 -7.74 -2.77 15.36
C PRO A 80 -8.22 -1.93 14.17
N LEU A 81 -9.32 -2.34 13.56
CA LEU A 81 -9.91 -1.66 12.43
C LEU A 81 -11.15 -0.89 12.88
N ARG A 82 -11.19 0.40 12.55
CA ARG A 82 -12.37 1.25 12.77
C ARG A 82 -13.18 1.36 11.49
N VAL A 83 -14.37 0.78 11.51
CA VAL A 83 -15.36 0.90 10.44
C VAL A 83 -16.25 2.08 10.77
N THR A 84 -16.26 3.13 9.94
CA THR A 84 -17.07 4.34 10.14
C THR A 84 -18.39 4.33 9.38
N GLY A 85 -18.61 3.29 8.61
CA GLY A 85 -19.80 3.08 7.80
C GLY A 85 -19.55 2.01 6.74
N SER A 86 -20.61 1.59 6.09
CA SER A 86 -20.56 0.52 5.10
C SER A 86 -21.50 0.78 3.92
N VAL A 87 -21.10 0.28 2.76
CA VAL A 87 -21.93 0.27 1.55
C VAL A 87 -21.92 -1.14 0.97
N HIS A 88 -23.09 -1.76 0.92
CA HIS A 88 -23.25 -3.12 0.43
C HIS A 88 -24.06 -3.11 -0.85
N ARG A 89 -23.60 -3.81 -1.90
CA ARG A 89 -24.32 -3.96 -3.17
C ARG A 89 -24.72 -5.41 -3.32
N LEU A 90 -26.00 -5.64 -3.58
CA LEU A 90 -26.54 -6.98 -3.78
C LEU A 90 -26.62 -7.29 -5.27
N TYR A 91 -25.98 -8.38 -5.65
CA TYR A 91 -26.04 -8.95 -6.99
C TYR A 91 -26.55 -10.39 -6.89
N VAL A 92 -27.54 -10.74 -7.71
CA VAL A 92 -28.05 -12.11 -7.82
C VAL A 92 -27.93 -12.56 -9.26
N ASN A 93 -27.21 -13.66 -9.49
CA ASN A 93 -26.89 -14.16 -10.83
C ASN A 93 -26.28 -13.06 -11.74
N GLY A 94 -25.44 -12.19 -11.17
CA GLY A 94 -24.84 -11.06 -11.88
C GLY A 94 -25.75 -9.86 -12.10
N THR A 95 -27.04 -9.94 -11.74
CA THR A 95 -27.99 -8.83 -11.86
C THR A 95 -27.98 -7.99 -10.59
N TYR A 96 -27.83 -6.67 -10.71
CA TYR A 96 -27.90 -5.74 -9.59
C TYR A 96 -29.34 -5.66 -9.08
N LEU A 97 -29.54 -5.99 -7.80
CA LEU A 97 -30.84 -5.90 -7.14
C LEU A 97 -30.99 -4.65 -6.29
N GLY A 98 -29.91 -4.18 -5.67
CA GLY A 98 -30.00 -3.04 -4.78
C GLY A 98 -28.72 -2.74 -4.00
N ARG A 99 -28.82 -1.73 -3.12
CA ARG A 99 -27.73 -1.27 -2.26
C ARG A 99 -28.25 -0.91 -0.88
N ALA A 100 -27.50 -1.30 0.15
CA ALA A 100 -27.68 -0.84 1.52
C ALA A 100 -26.51 0.06 1.92
N MET A 101 -26.78 1.01 2.82
CA MET A 101 -25.77 1.87 3.42
C MET A 101 -26.00 1.94 4.92
N SER A 102 -24.94 1.86 5.71
CA SER A 102 -24.97 2.11 7.15
C SER A 102 -23.92 3.15 7.51
N GLY A 103 -24.27 4.04 8.44
CA GLY A 103 -23.34 5.00 9.05
C GLY A 103 -22.90 4.58 10.45
N GLU A 104 -23.16 3.33 10.84
CA GLU A 104 -22.79 2.82 12.15
C GLU A 104 -21.27 2.68 12.27
N GLU A 105 -20.72 3.23 13.35
CA GLU A 105 -19.31 3.13 13.66
C GLU A 105 -19.08 1.91 14.55
N THR A 106 -18.17 1.03 14.15
CA THR A 106 -17.82 -0.18 14.90
C THR A 106 -16.31 -0.41 14.83
N GLU A 107 -15.75 -0.88 15.94
CA GLU A 107 -14.34 -1.25 16.03
C GLU A 107 -14.22 -2.78 15.99
N VAL A 108 -13.49 -3.29 15.00
CA VAL A 108 -13.16 -4.70 14.88
C VAL A 108 -11.77 -4.92 15.51
N PRO A 109 -11.67 -5.72 16.58
CA PRO A 109 -10.39 -5.99 17.23
C PRO A 109 -9.36 -6.60 16.28
N ARG A 110 -8.10 -6.63 16.71
CA ARG A 110 -7.05 -7.37 15.99
C ARG A 110 -7.29 -8.87 16.05
N PHE A 111 -7.03 -9.58 14.96
CA PHE A 111 -7.10 -11.04 14.84
C PHE A 111 -8.44 -11.65 15.30
N SER A 112 -9.57 -11.10 14.83
CA SER A 112 -10.93 -11.55 15.17
C SER A 112 -11.78 -11.84 13.94
#